data_AF-A0A2W2BAR4-F1
#
_entry.id   AF-A0A2W2BAR4-F1
#
_cell.length_a   1.000
_cell.length_b   1.000
_cell.length_c   1.000
_cell.angle_alpha   90.00
_cell.angle_beta   90.00
_cell.angle_gamma   90.00
#
_symmetry.space_group_name_H-M   'P 1'
#
loop_
_entity.id
_entity.type
_entity.pdbx_description
1 polymer ?
#
loop_
_entity_poly.entity_id
_entity_poly.type
_entity_poly.pdbx_seq_one_letter_code
_entity_poly.pdbx_strand_id
1 'polypeptide(L)'
;MQKDYEGAYKFKKRKFCSPECHQSHRTKPQTKVCEECKATIFRNKMNAADWAARRFCSKKCRFAKGPRPEDEKVCTLCGASYSRGRRSIVDFTAQKYCGQSCAAIALRKEDPPPLAGPHVKYDINTPPPCFLNVDFFEHETRLKQSIQYNKAGPAREAKISTQMDEIRDRWCLNCPILSECEVWAKEEGYSGIAGGHWFAEGEAQ
;
A
#
# COMPACT_ATOMS: atom_id res chain seq x y z
N MET A 1 29.52 -56.00 -47.84
CA MET A 1 28.20 -55.33 -47.74
C MET A 1 28.34 -54.08 -46.88
N GLN A 2 28.81 -52.98 -47.48
CA GLN A 2 28.75 -51.64 -46.89
C GLN A 2 27.36 -51.08 -47.15
N LYS A 3 26.63 -50.73 -46.09
CA LYS A 3 25.36 -50.03 -46.20
C LYS A 3 25.64 -48.54 -46.12
N ASP A 4 25.58 -47.88 -47.26
CA ASP A 4 25.63 -46.44 -47.41
C ASP A 4 24.39 -45.83 -46.75
N TYR A 5 24.55 -45.26 -45.56
CA TYR A 5 23.50 -44.51 -44.88
C TYR A 5 23.44 -43.09 -45.45
N GLU A 6 22.81 -42.95 -46.62
CA GLU A 6 22.38 -41.66 -47.19
C GLU A 6 21.16 -41.11 -46.42
N GLY A 7 21.39 -40.70 -45.18
CA GLY A 7 20.42 -39.91 -44.43
C GLY A 7 20.48 -38.46 -44.89
N ALA A 8 19.55 -38.05 -45.76
CA ALA A 8 19.30 -36.68 -46.15
C ALA A 8 18.96 -35.80 -44.93
N TYR A 9 20.01 -35.39 -44.20
CA TYR A 9 19.92 -34.59 -43.00
C TYR A 9 19.54 -33.17 -43.42
N LYS A 10 18.25 -32.83 -43.23
CA LYS A 10 17.70 -31.49 -43.49
C LYS A 10 18.60 -30.42 -42.84
N PHE A 11 19.45 -29.79 -43.64
CA PHE A 11 20.22 -28.59 -43.29
C PHE A 11 19.22 -27.44 -43.10
N LYS A 12 18.55 -27.40 -41.96
CA LYS A 12 17.87 -26.18 -41.49
C LYS A 12 18.93 -25.08 -41.44
N LYS A 13 18.83 -24.13 -42.38
CA LYS A 13 19.60 -22.88 -42.56
C LYS A 13 20.59 -22.60 -41.41
N ARG A 14 21.78 -23.19 -41.46
CA ARG A 14 22.85 -22.85 -40.51
C ARG A 14 23.38 -21.48 -40.94
N LYS A 15 23.44 -20.52 -40.02
CA LYS A 15 24.03 -19.18 -40.26
C LYS A 15 25.52 -19.21 -40.65
N PHE A 16 26.16 -20.36 -40.51
CA PHE A 16 27.61 -20.53 -40.68
C PHE A 16 27.88 -21.66 -41.68
N CYS A 17 28.92 -21.48 -42.51
CA CYS A 17 29.29 -22.40 -43.58
C CYS A 17 29.92 -23.71 -43.09
N SER A 18 30.47 -23.75 -41.87
CA SER A 18 31.07 -24.95 -41.28
C SER A 18 31.01 -24.94 -39.74
N PRO A 19 31.22 -26.08 -39.07
CA PRO A 19 31.40 -26.14 -37.62
C PRO A 19 32.58 -25.30 -37.12
N GLU A 20 33.70 -25.22 -37.85
CA GLU A 20 34.84 -24.37 -37.46
C GLU A 20 34.45 -22.89 -37.55
N CYS A 21 33.72 -22.49 -38.60
CA CYS A 21 33.22 -21.14 -38.77
C CYS A 21 32.25 -20.75 -37.64
N HIS A 22 31.36 -21.65 -37.22
CA HIS A 22 30.53 -21.40 -36.05
C HIS A 22 31.35 -21.22 -34.76
N GLN A 23 32.43 -22.00 -34.59
CA GLN A 23 33.31 -21.87 -33.42
C GLN A 23 34.11 -20.56 -33.42
N SER A 24 34.65 -20.13 -34.58
CA SER A 24 35.41 -18.88 -34.70
C SER A 24 34.54 -17.63 -34.48
N HIS A 25 33.28 -17.68 -34.93
CA HIS A 25 32.33 -16.59 -34.74
C HIS A 25 31.55 -16.66 -33.41
N ARG A 26 31.80 -17.67 -32.58
CA ARG A 26 31.19 -17.75 -31.25
C ARG A 26 31.78 -16.63 -30.40
N THR A 27 30.97 -15.65 -30.02
CA THR A 27 31.39 -14.58 -29.10
C THR A 27 32.02 -15.20 -27.86
N LYS A 28 33.29 -14.86 -27.62
CA LYS A 28 34.05 -15.36 -26.47
C LYS A 28 33.24 -15.12 -25.19
N PRO A 29 33.16 -16.10 -24.27
CA PRO A 29 32.45 -15.93 -23.01
C PRO A 29 33.04 -14.73 -22.27
N GLN A 30 32.19 -13.75 -21.97
CA GLN A 30 32.60 -12.58 -21.20
C GLN A 30 32.74 -12.98 -19.72
N THR A 31 33.90 -12.65 -19.13
CA THR A 31 34.22 -12.93 -17.73
C THR A 31 34.56 -11.65 -16.97
N LYS A 32 34.32 -11.65 -15.66
CA LYS A 32 34.68 -10.58 -14.72
C LYS A 32 35.23 -11.21 -13.44
N VAL A 33 36.01 -10.46 -12.66
CA VAL A 33 36.47 -10.90 -11.34
C VAL A 33 35.56 -10.31 -10.26
N CYS A 34 35.12 -11.11 -9.31
CA CYS A 34 34.36 -10.63 -8.16
C CYS A 34 35.22 -9.68 -7.32
N GLU A 35 34.75 -8.47 -7.06
CA GLU A 35 35.52 -7.49 -6.28
C GLU A 35 35.82 -7.98 -4.85
N GLU A 36 34.90 -8.77 -4.28
CA GLU A 36 35.00 -9.32 -2.93
C GLU A 36 35.87 -10.58 -2.83
N CYS A 37 35.42 -11.73 -3.34
CA CYS A 37 36.12 -13.01 -3.15
C CYS A 37 37.13 -13.34 -4.27
N LYS A 38 37.34 -12.44 -5.23
CA LYS A 38 38.21 -12.63 -6.41
C LYS A 38 37.85 -13.82 -7.32
N ALA A 39 36.72 -14.47 -7.10
CA ALA A 39 36.24 -15.54 -7.98
C ALA A 39 35.85 -15.01 -9.37
N THR A 40 36.13 -15.78 -10.42
CA THR A 40 35.72 -15.48 -11.79
C THR A 40 34.21 -15.65 -11.97
N ILE A 41 33.56 -14.63 -12.51
CA ILE A 41 32.14 -14.57 -12.83
C ILE A 41 32.00 -14.75 -14.34
N PHE A 42 31.09 -15.61 -14.76
CA PHE A 42 30.75 -15.82 -16.17
C PHE A 42 29.41 -15.14 -16.50
N ARG A 43 29.31 -14.54 -17.69
CA ARG A 43 28.04 -13.96 -18.16
C ARG A 43 27.05 -15.09 -18.52
N ASN A 44 26.05 -15.31 -17.67
CA ASN A 44 25.00 -16.31 -17.92
C ASN A 44 23.69 -15.65 -18.39
N LYS A 45 23.36 -15.78 -19.68
CA LYS A 45 22.08 -15.32 -20.31
C LYS A 45 21.61 -13.91 -19.92
N MET A 46 22.53 -13.07 -19.46
CA MET A 46 22.25 -11.74 -18.92
C MET A 46 22.34 -10.71 -20.05
N ASN A 47 21.47 -9.69 -20.03
CA ASN A 47 21.60 -8.57 -20.96
C ASN A 47 22.94 -7.82 -20.74
N ALA A 48 23.33 -6.96 -21.68
CA ALA A 48 24.63 -6.28 -21.62
C ALA A 48 24.70 -5.26 -20.47
N ALA A 49 23.61 -4.57 -20.17
CA ALA A 49 23.55 -3.54 -19.13
C ALA A 49 23.71 -4.12 -17.71
N ASP A 50 22.95 -5.18 -17.39
CA ASP A 50 23.05 -5.90 -16.12
C ASP A 50 24.42 -6.55 -15.95
N TRP A 51 25.00 -7.09 -17.05
CA TRP A 51 26.37 -7.62 -17.01
C TRP A 51 27.38 -6.52 -16.73
N ALA A 52 27.25 -5.34 -17.35
CA ALA A 52 28.10 -4.19 -17.10
C ALA A 52 28.00 -3.72 -15.64
N ALA A 53 26.78 -3.69 -15.07
CA ALA A 53 26.54 -3.31 -13.69
C ALA A 53 26.97 -4.37 -12.65
N ARG A 54 27.10 -5.65 -13.03
CA ARG A 54 27.47 -6.73 -12.10
C ARG A 54 28.94 -6.63 -11.66
N ARG A 55 29.14 -6.54 -10.35
CA ARG A 55 30.46 -6.49 -9.67
C ARG A 55 30.77 -7.70 -8.77
N PHE A 56 29.73 -8.44 -8.36
CA PHE A 56 29.82 -9.50 -7.37
C PHE A 56 29.31 -10.84 -7.90
N CYS A 57 29.93 -11.94 -7.46
CA CYS A 57 29.53 -13.29 -7.88
C CYS A 57 28.18 -13.70 -7.26
N SER A 58 27.89 -13.26 -6.04
CA SER A 58 26.72 -13.66 -5.25
C SER A 58 26.14 -12.49 -4.43
N LYS A 59 24.93 -12.69 -3.89
CA LYS A 59 24.33 -11.75 -2.91
C LYS A 59 25.19 -11.65 -1.64
N LYS A 60 25.76 -12.76 -1.16
CA LYS A 60 26.66 -12.76 0.01
C LYS A 60 27.84 -11.82 -0.21
N CYS A 61 28.53 -11.94 -1.34
CA CYS A 61 29.65 -11.06 -1.68
C CYS A 61 29.24 -9.60 -1.87
N ARG A 62 28.01 -9.34 -2.35
CA ARG A 62 27.46 -7.98 -2.44
C ARG A 62 27.28 -7.33 -1.08
N PHE A 63 26.87 -8.09 -0.06
CA PHE A 63 26.59 -7.57 1.28
C PHE A 63 27.78 -7.67 2.26
N ALA A 64 28.87 -8.36 1.89
CA ALA A 64 30.05 -8.51 2.72
C ALA A 64 30.75 -7.17 3.05
N LYS A 65 30.71 -6.20 2.13
CA LYS A 65 31.26 -4.84 2.35
C LYS A 65 30.35 -3.91 3.16
N GLY A 66 29.27 -4.42 3.74
CA GLY A 66 28.27 -3.59 4.40
C GLY A 66 27.29 -2.93 3.42
N PRO A 67 26.34 -2.11 3.93
CA PRO A 67 25.46 -1.29 3.10
C PRO A 67 26.30 -0.36 2.22
N ARG A 68 25.80 -0.04 1.02
CA ARG A 68 26.51 0.92 0.17
C ARG A 68 26.45 2.30 0.83
N PRO A 69 27.48 3.15 0.64
CA PRO A 69 27.42 4.55 1.08
C PRO A 69 26.21 5.28 0.47
N GLU A 70 25.82 4.90 -0.75
CA GLU A 70 24.62 5.40 -1.46
C GLU A 70 23.31 5.11 -0.71
N ASP A 71 23.30 4.13 0.20
CA ASP A 71 22.14 3.72 0.98
C ASP A 71 22.15 4.32 2.39
N GLU A 72 23.04 5.27 2.71
CA GLU A 72 23.10 5.95 4.02
C GLU A 72 22.56 7.39 3.96
N LYS A 73 21.71 7.74 4.93
CA LYS A 73 21.16 9.08 5.13
C LYS A 73 21.35 9.51 6.58
N VAL A 74 21.30 10.81 6.83
CA VAL A 74 21.33 11.38 8.18
C VAL A 74 19.94 11.83 8.57
N CYS A 75 19.47 11.46 9.76
CA CYS A 75 18.18 11.86 10.27
C CYS A 75 18.17 13.36 10.52
N THR A 76 17.23 14.08 9.92
CA THR A 76 17.13 15.54 10.10
C THR A 76 16.76 15.95 11.53
N LEU A 77 16.12 15.06 12.30
CA LEU A 77 15.71 15.33 13.68
C LEU A 77 16.83 15.06 14.71
N CYS A 78 17.50 13.91 14.62
CA CYS A 78 18.44 13.45 15.64
C CYS A 78 19.89 13.35 15.17
N GLY A 79 20.19 13.59 13.90
CA GLY A 79 21.55 13.51 13.35
C GLY A 79 22.12 12.08 13.22
N ALA A 80 21.38 11.05 13.59
CA ALA A 80 21.85 9.66 13.45
C ALA A 80 21.89 9.24 11.98
N SER A 81 22.94 8.53 11.57
CA SER A 81 22.99 7.86 10.28
C SER A 81 22.06 6.65 10.27
N TYR A 82 21.38 6.43 9.16
CA TYR A 82 20.50 5.28 8.96
C TYR A 82 20.57 4.79 7.53
N SER A 83 20.41 3.48 7.36
CA SER A 83 20.44 2.84 6.05
C SER A 83 19.06 2.39 5.57
N ARG A 84 18.94 2.13 4.26
CA ARG A 84 17.68 1.73 3.62
C ARG A 84 17.01 0.49 4.22
N GLY A 85 17.78 -0.44 4.77
CA GLY A 85 17.27 -1.74 5.22
C GLY A 85 16.56 -2.50 4.10
N ARG A 86 15.31 -2.94 4.34
CA ARG A 86 14.49 -3.69 3.36
C ARG A 86 13.52 -2.82 2.55
N ARG A 87 13.55 -1.50 2.71
CA ARG A 87 12.60 -0.59 2.04
C ARG A 87 12.91 -0.45 0.55
N SER A 88 11.89 -0.06 -0.22
CA SER A 88 12.08 0.29 -1.63
C SER A 88 12.98 1.53 -1.74
N ILE A 89 13.63 1.71 -2.90
CA ILE A 89 14.46 2.89 -3.13
C ILE A 89 13.60 4.15 -3.04
N VAL A 90 12.40 4.14 -3.64
CA VAL A 90 11.48 5.28 -3.65
C VAL A 90 11.08 5.70 -2.22
N ASP A 91 10.67 4.73 -1.39
CA ASP A 91 10.29 5.02 0.01
C ASP A 91 11.48 5.56 0.81
N PHE A 92 12.66 4.99 0.59
CA PHE A 92 13.87 5.45 1.27
C PHE A 92 14.29 6.84 0.82
N THR A 93 14.18 7.16 -0.47
CA THR A 93 14.47 8.49 -1.00
C THR A 93 13.50 9.53 -0.40
N ALA A 94 12.23 9.18 -0.21
CA ALA A 94 11.23 10.03 0.45
C ALA A 94 11.43 10.16 1.97
N GLN A 95 12.00 9.14 2.62
CA GLN A 95 12.17 9.12 4.08
C GLN A 95 13.22 10.15 4.56
N LYS A 96 12.80 11.05 5.46
CA LYS A 96 13.63 12.10 6.10
C LYS A 96 14.17 11.72 7.50
N TYR A 97 13.55 10.73 8.14
CA TYR A 97 13.80 10.38 9.54
C TYR A 97 14.29 8.94 9.68
N CYS A 98 15.16 8.66 10.66
CA CYS A 98 15.73 7.32 10.85
C CYS A 98 14.71 6.25 11.26
N GLY A 99 13.58 6.64 11.85
CA GLY A 99 12.55 5.72 12.33
C GLY A 99 11.20 6.40 12.57
N GLN A 100 10.22 5.58 12.95
CA GLN A 100 8.86 6.04 13.25
C GLN A 100 8.82 6.98 14.46
N SER A 101 9.69 6.78 15.45
CA SER A 101 9.79 7.67 16.61
C SER A 101 10.17 9.10 16.21
N CYS A 102 11.21 9.28 15.40
CA CYS A 102 11.62 10.59 14.90
C CYS A 102 10.55 11.20 13.97
N ALA A 103 9.90 10.38 13.15
CA ALA A 103 8.79 10.83 12.30
C ALA A 103 7.59 11.34 13.13
N ALA A 104 7.21 10.63 14.19
CA ALA A 104 6.12 11.04 15.08
C ALA A 104 6.43 12.35 15.82
N ILE A 105 7.68 12.56 16.25
CA ILE A 105 8.11 13.82 16.87
C ILE A 105 8.04 14.97 15.85
N ALA A 106 8.44 14.72 14.60
CA ALA A 106 8.40 15.74 13.56
C ALA A 106 6.95 16.14 13.21
N LEU A 107 6.03 15.18 13.09
CA LEU A 107 4.62 15.46 12.84
C LEU A 107 4.01 16.37 13.90
N ARG A 108 4.34 16.17 15.18
CA ARG A 108 3.86 17.02 16.29
C ARG A 108 4.38 18.47 16.24
N LYS A 109 5.48 18.72 15.53
CA LYS A 109 6.03 20.08 15.36
C LYS A 109 5.45 20.79 14.14
N GLU A 110 5.03 20.02 13.14
CA GLU A 110 4.40 20.54 11.92
C GLU A 110 2.90 20.75 12.09
N ASP A 111 2.31 20.31 13.21
CA ASP A 111 0.96 20.71 13.59
C ASP A 111 0.90 22.25 13.52
N PRO A 112 0.11 22.81 12.59
CA PRO A 112 -0.01 24.25 12.49
C PRO A 112 -0.45 24.75 13.87
N PRO A 113 0.04 25.92 14.32
CA PRO A 113 -0.50 26.53 15.52
C PRO A 113 -2.02 26.47 15.39
N PRO A 114 -2.74 25.97 16.41
CA PRO A 114 -4.19 25.77 16.31
C PRO A 114 -4.72 27.05 15.70
N LEU A 115 -5.32 26.93 14.51
CA LEU A 115 -5.92 28.06 13.84
C LEU A 115 -6.74 28.73 14.93
N ALA A 116 -6.39 29.96 15.27
CA ALA A 116 -7.08 30.76 16.25
C ALA A 116 -8.46 31.12 15.67
N GLY A 117 -9.28 30.10 15.41
CA GLY A 117 -10.71 30.24 15.34
C GLY A 117 -11.18 30.65 16.73
N PRO A 118 -12.22 31.47 16.83
CA PRO A 118 -12.78 31.85 18.11
C PRO A 118 -13.04 30.59 18.91
N HIS A 119 -12.38 30.46 20.06
CA HIS A 119 -12.70 29.47 21.07
C HIS A 119 -14.14 29.76 21.52
N VAL A 120 -15.11 29.17 20.82
CA VAL A 120 -16.46 29.01 21.35
C VAL A 120 -16.29 28.06 22.53
N LYS A 121 -16.28 28.63 23.74
CA LYS A 121 -16.36 27.85 24.97
C LYS A 121 -17.72 27.15 24.93
N TYR A 122 -17.74 25.89 24.50
CA TYR A 122 -18.90 25.04 24.71
C TYR A 122 -18.97 24.74 26.20
N ASP A 123 -20.01 25.27 26.84
CA ASP A 123 -20.36 24.89 28.20
C ASP A 123 -20.71 23.39 28.18
N ILE A 124 -20.01 22.60 28.99
CA ILE A 124 -20.19 21.15 29.10
C ILE A 124 -21.62 20.77 29.53
N ASN A 125 -22.36 21.72 30.11
CA ASN A 125 -23.75 21.54 30.52
C ASN A 125 -24.77 21.94 29.44
N THR A 126 -24.33 22.50 28.32
CA THR A 126 -25.23 22.79 27.19
C THR A 126 -25.14 21.64 26.19
N PRO A 127 -26.19 20.79 26.06
CA PRO A 127 -26.19 19.76 25.04
C PRO A 127 -25.98 20.41 23.67
N PRO A 128 -25.13 19.84 22.80
CA PRO A 128 -24.91 20.41 21.48
C PRO A 128 -26.26 20.54 20.76
N PRO A 129 -26.53 21.67 20.09
CA PRO A 129 -27.75 21.81 19.32
C PRO A 129 -27.80 20.68 18.29
N CYS A 130 -28.89 19.91 18.27
CA CYS A 130 -29.11 18.74 17.42
C CYS A 130 -28.95 19.01 15.91
N PHE A 131 -28.85 20.29 15.53
CA PHE A 131 -28.93 20.80 14.18
C PHE A 131 -27.59 21.02 13.44
N LEU A 132 -26.43 20.81 14.06
CA LEU A 132 -25.14 20.98 13.39
C LEU A 132 -24.34 19.69 13.40
N ASN A 133 -24.86 18.69 12.71
CA ASN A 133 -24.15 17.44 12.45
C ASN A 133 -24.04 17.20 10.93
N VAL A 134 -23.43 18.18 10.27
CA VAL A 134 -22.89 18.04 8.90
C VAL A 134 -21.95 16.82 8.84
N ASP A 135 -21.29 16.49 9.95
CA ASP A 135 -20.40 15.35 10.08
C ASP A 135 -21.07 13.98 9.91
N PHE A 136 -22.34 13.80 10.31
CA PHE A 136 -23.01 12.50 10.14
C PHE A 136 -23.33 12.22 8.68
N PHE A 137 -23.94 13.20 8.00
CA PHE A 137 -24.24 13.10 6.58
C PHE A 137 -22.96 12.98 5.74
N GLU A 138 -21.90 13.73 6.06
CA GLU A 138 -20.61 13.57 5.36
C GLU A 138 -19.99 12.19 5.61
N HIS A 139 -20.08 11.66 6.83
CA HIS A 139 -19.55 10.35 7.18
C HIS A 139 -20.32 9.22 6.48
N GLU A 140 -21.65 9.30 6.43
CA GLU A 140 -22.50 8.37 5.67
C GLU A 140 -22.16 8.41 4.18
N THR A 141 -22.02 9.62 3.61
CA THR A 141 -21.70 9.81 2.19
C THR A 141 -20.32 9.23 1.85
N ARG A 142 -19.32 9.45 2.72
CA ARG A 142 -17.96 8.87 2.56
C ARG A 142 -17.97 7.34 2.62
N LEU A 143 -18.76 6.76 3.52
CA LEU A 143 -18.86 5.30 3.63
C LEU A 143 -19.58 4.70 2.41
N LYS A 144 -20.69 5.30 1.95
CA LYS A 144 -21.37 4.90 0.71
C LYS A 144 -20.46 5.00 -0.52
N GLN A 145 -19.68 6.08 -0.66
CA GLN A 145 -18.68 6.22 -1.72
C GLN A 145 -17.58 5.15 -1.61
N SER A 146 -17.09 4.86 -0.40
CA SER A 146 -16.07 3.83 -0.21
C SER A 146 -16.52 2.43 -0.63
N ILE A 147 -17.81 2.11 -0.48
CA ILE A 147 -18.41 0.84 -0.94
C ILE A 147 -18.40 0.81 -2.47
N GLN A 148 -18.86 1.88 -3.11
CA GLN A 148 -18.96 2.01 -4.56
C GLN A 148 -17.59 1.89 -5.25
N TYR A 149 -16.54 2.52 -4.69
CA TYR A 149 -15.20 2.50 -5.28
C TYR A 149 -14.45 1.18 -5.09
N ASN A 150 -14.71 0.44 -4.01
CA ASN A 150 -13.93 -0.75 -3.67
C ASN A 150 -14.49 -2.07 -4.24
N LYS A 151 -15.57 -2.03 -5.05
CA LYS A 151 -16.30 -3.23 -5.52
C LYS A 151 -16.48 -4.24 -4.37
N ALA A 152 -16.97 -3.75 -3.24
CA ALA A 152 -17.15 -4.57 -2.06
C ALA A 152 -18.07 -5.75 -2.39
N GLY A 153 -17.69 -6.97 -2.00
CA GLY A 153 -18.58 -8.12 -2.12
C GLY A 153 -19.78 -8.00 -1.15
N PRO A 154 -20.87 -8.73 -1.40
CA PRO A 154 -22.14 -8.59 -0.65
C PRO A 154 -21.99 -8.76 0.86
N ALA A 155 -21.05 -9.61 1.31
CA ALA A 155 -20.77 -9.81 2.73
C ALA A 155 -20.17 -8.57 3.44
N ARG A 156 -19.48 -7.69 2.70
CA ARG A 156 -18.92 -6.44 3.25
C ARG A 156 -19.95 -5.32 3.25
N GLU A 157 -20.84 -5.29 2.27
CA GLU A 157 -21.97 -4.35 2.24
C GLU A 157 -22.91 -4.58 3.42
N ALA A 158 -23.27 -5.85 3.70
CA ALA A 158 -24.10 -6.19 4.86
C ALA A 158 -23.49 -5.70 6.19
N LYS A 159 -22.18 -5.89 6.39
CA LYS A 159 -21.49 -5.43 7.61
C LYS A 159 -21.50 -3.91 7.76
N ILE A 160 -21.32 -3.17 6.67
CA ILE A 160 -21.34 -1.70 6.73
C ILE A 160 -22.77 -1.19 6.97
N SER A 161 -23.78 -1.86 6.40
CA SER A 161 -25.19 -1.56 6.69
C SER A 161 -25.50 -1.74 8.17
N THR A 162 -25.18 -2.91 8.75
CA THR A 162 -25.40 -3.15 10.19
C THR A 162 -24.67 -2.12 11.07
N GLN A 163 -23.45 -1.75 10.70
CA GLN A 163 -22.69 -0.73 11.43
C GLN A 163 -23.34 0.66 11.33
N MET A 164 -23.99 0.99 10.22
CA MET A 164 -24.75 2.23 10.07
C MET A 164 -25.97 2.26 10.98
N ASP A 165 -26.71 1.14 11.03
CA ASP A 165 -27.89 1.01 11.87
C ASP A 165 -27.52 1.13 13.37
N GLU A 166 -26.43 0.49 13.80
CA GLU A 166 -25.93 0.61 15.19
C GLU A 166 -25.53 2.05 15.55
N ILE A 167 -24.86 2.77 14.65
CA ILE A 167 -24.51 4.17 14.87
C ILE A 167 -25.78 5.03 14.95
N ARG A 168 -26.75 4.76 14.08
CA ARG A 168 -28.03 5.49 14.01
C ARG A 168 -28.89 5.26 15.26
N ASP A 169 -28.99 4.03 15.74
CA ASP A 169 -29.71 3.69 16.96
C ASP A 169 -29.08 4.37 18.17
N ARG A 170 -27.75 4.33 18.27
CA ARG A 170 -27.01 5.00 19.34
C ARG A 170 -27.21 6.52 19.31
N TRP A 171 -27.41 7.10 18.12
CA TRP A 171 -27.73 8.51 17.96
C TRP A 171 -29.15 8.84 18.42
N CYS A 172 -30.14 8.08 17.97
CA CYS A 172 -31.54 8.31 18.36
C CYS A 172 -31.74 8.17 19.87
N LEU A 173 -31.11 7.17 20.50
CA LEU A 173 -31.18 6.94 21.95
C LEU A 173 -30.59 8.09 22.79
N ASN A 174 -29.70 8.90 22.22
CA ASN A 174 -29.07 10.03 22.91
C ASN A 174 -29.58 11.39 22.43
N CYS A 175 -30.57 11.43 21.53
CA CYS A 175 -31.14 12.69 21.05
C CYS A 175 -32.16 13.23 22.07
N PRO A 176 -31.94 14.40 22.68
CA PRO A 176 -32.86 14.96 23.67
C PRO A 176 -34.16 15.49 23.04
N ILE A 177 -34.25 15.58 21.71
CA ILE A 177 -35.42 16.09 20.97
C ILE A 177 -36.08 14.91 20.24
N LEU A 178 -36.89 14.14 20.97
CA LEU A 178 -37.63 12.98 20.45
C LEU A 178 -38.55 13.34 19.27
N SER A 179 -39.07 14.57 19.22
CA SER A 179 -40.01 15.01 18.18
C SER A 179 -39.39 15.10 16.78
N GLU A 180 -38.09 15.35 16.65
CA GLU A 180 -37.42 15.38 15.35
C GLU A 180 -37.09 13.97 14.84
N CYS A 181 -36.76 13.06 15.76
CA CYS A 181 -36.57 11.65 15.43
C CYS A 181 -37.89 10.98 14.99
N GLU A 182 -39.03 11.38 15.57
CA GLU A 182 -40.36 10.88 15.16
C GLU A 182 -40.76 11.30 13.75
N VAL A 183 -40.39 12.52 13.30
CA VAL A 183 -40.67 12.98 11.93
C VAL A 183 -39.87 12.16 10.93
N TRP A 184 -38.57 12.01 11.16
CA TRP A 184 -37.71 11.19 10.30
C TRP A 184 -38.17 9.72 10.25
N ALA A 185 -38.48 9.14 11.41
CA ALA A 185 -38.94 7.75 11.48
C ALA A 185 -40.24 7.52 10.70
N LYS A 186 -41.17 8.49 10.71
CA LYS A 186 -42.39 8.42 9.91
C LYS A 186 -42.13 8.52 8.40
N GLU A 187 -41.15 9.31 7.96
CA GLU A 187 -40.77 9.39 6.53
C GLU A 187 -40.20 8.06 6.01
N GLU A 188 -39.51 7.30 6.87
CA GLU A 188 -38.93 5.99 6.54
C GLU A 188 -39.89 4.81 6.83
N GLY A 189 -41.13 5.07 7.26
CA GLY A 189 -42.16 4.03 7.48
C GLY A 189 -42.11 3.31 8.84
N TYR A 190 -41.41 3.86 9.83
CA TYR A 190 -41.41 3.38 11.20
C TYR A 190 -42.55 4.03 12.00
N SER A 191 -43.29 3.23 12.77
CA SER A 191 -44.51 3.68 13.45
C SER A 191 -44.34 4.06 14.93
N GLY A 192 -43.17 3.79 15.53
CA GLY A 192 -42.87 4.21 16.89
C GLY A 192 -41.64 3.54 17.51
N ILE A 193 -41.26 4.03 18.70
CA ILE A 193 -40.21 3.46 19.54
C ILE A 193 -40.86 2.72 20.72
N ALA A 194 -40.57 1.44 20.88
CA ALA A 194 -40.90 0.71 22.11
C ALA A 194 -39.61 0.12 22.71
N GLY A 195 -39.32 0.42 23.98
CA GLY A 195 -38.13 -0.11 24.66
C GLY A 195 -36.77 0.31 24.07
N GLY A 196 -36.71 1.39 23.30
CA GLY A 196 -35.48 1.88 22.67
C GLY A 196 -35.19 1.31 21.27
N HIS A 197 -36.14 0.60 20.67
CA HIS A 197 -36.03 0.08 19.30
C HIS A 197 -37.19 0.60 18.43
N TRP A 198 -36.89 0.90 17.16
CA TRP A 198 -37.86 1.28 16.14
C TRP A 198 -38.47 0.03 15.50
N PHE A 199 -39.79 0.05 15.25
CA PHE A 199 -40.50 -1.04 14.58
C PHE A 199 -41.19 -0.54 13.32
N ALA A 200 -41.17 -1.37 12.26
CA ALA A 200 -41.89 -1.08 11.02
C ALA A 200 -43.40 -1.28 11.19
N GLU A 201 -44.21 -0.56 10.42
CA GLU A 201 -45.67 -0.79 10.36
C GLU A 201 -45.98 -2.24 9.96
N GLY A 202 -46.39 -3.05 10.94
CA GLY A 202 -46.81 -4.46 10.74
C GLY A 202 -46.19 -5.48 11.69
N GLU A 203 -45.19 -5.11 12.51
CA GLU A 203 -44.49 -6.05 13.41
C GLU A 203 -44.94 -5.98 14.88
N ALA A 204 -45.86 -5.08 15.24
CA ALA A 204 -46.40 -4.99 16.59
C ALA A 204 -47.50 -6.04 16.83
N GLN A 205 -47.11 -7.24 17.28
CA GLN A 205 -47.99 -8.20 17.96
C GLN A 205 -47.41 -8.63 19.30
#